data_AF-A0A9X2YDW8-F1
#
_entry.id   AF-A0A9X2YDW8-F1
#
_cell.length_a   1.000
_cell.length_b   1.000
_cell.length_c   1.000
_cell.angle_alpha   90.00
_cell.angle_beta   90.00
_cell.angle_gamma   90.00
#
_symmetry.space_group_name_H-M   'P 1'
#
loop_
_entity.id
_entity.type
_entity.pdbx_description
1 polymer ?
#
loop_
_entity_poly.entity_id
_entity_poly.type
_entity_poly.pdbx_seq_one_letter_code
_entity_poly.pdbx_strand_id
1 'polypeptide(L)'
;SLTYNDLQGDKSPSLFADYITRAFDELWREGENGFPKMMSIGLHPRVVGQAARANALRQFIEHAQATGKVWFARRMDIASHWLEHHPAS
;
A
#
# COMPACT_ATOMS: atom_id res chain seq x y z
N SER A 1 23.87 13.91 0.64
CA SER A 1 22.64 13.34 1.20
C SER A 1 21.84 12.83 0.01
N LEU A 2 21.78 11.51 -0.18
CA LEU A 2 20.96 10.88 -1.22
C LEU A 2 19.59 10.66 -0.59
N THR A 3 18.56 11.33 -1.11
CA THR A 3 17.20 11.11 -0.63
C THR A 3 16.58 9.93 -1.36
N TYR A 4 15.65 9.25 -0.71
CA TYR A 4 14.93 8.08 -1.22
C TYR A 4 14.35 8.25 -2.64
N ASN A 5 14.12 9.49 -3.10
CA ASN A 5 13.66 9.84 -4.45
C ASN A 5 14.73 9.73 -5.55
N ASP A 6 16.01 9.68 -5.22
CA ASP A 6 17.11 9.59 -6.18
C ASP A 6 17.30 8.17 -6.73
N LEU A 7 16.70 7.18 -6.07
CA LEU A 7 16.46 5.83 -6.61
C LEU A 7 15.20 5.89 -7.47
N GLN A 8 15.25 6.57 -8.62
CA GLN A 8 14.25 6.46 -9.67
C GLN A 8 14.03 4.97 -9.95
N GLY A 9 12.89 4.47 -9.45
CA GLY A 9 12.59 3.05 -9.34
C GLY A 9 12.74 2.34 -10.67
N ASP A 10 13.33 1.16 -10.60
CA ASP A 10 13.36 0.26 -11.73
C ASP A 10 11.95 0.12 -12.30
N LYS A 11 11.87 0.18 -13.63
CA LYS A 11 10.62 0.03 -14.39
C LYS A 11 10.07 -1.39 -14.28
N SER A 12 10.81 -2.34 -13.70
CA SER A 12 10.39 -3.72 -13.58
C SER A 12 9.10 -3.89 -12.76
N PRO A 13 8.07 -4.56 -13.32
CA PRO A 13 6.88 -4.94 -12.56
C PRO A 13 7.19 -5.79 -11.32
N SER A 14 8.23 -6.63 -11.36
CA SER A 14 8.59 -7.49 -10.22
C SER A 14 9.09 -6.69 -9.03
N LEU A 15 9.88 -5.64 -9.27
CA LEU A 15 10.38 -4.77 -8.19
C LEU A 15 9.27 -3.90 -7.61
N PHE A 16 8.30 -3.48 -8.44
CA PHE A 16 7.10 -2.83 -7.92
C PHE A 16 6.33 -3.73 -6.97
N ALA A 17 6.07 -4.99 -7.35
CA ALA A 17 5.37 -5.95 -6.51
C ALA A 17 6.14 -6.26 -5.21
N ASP A 18 7.45 -6.54 -5.29
CA ASP A 18 8.30 -6.81 -4.12
C ASP A 18 8.32 -5.60 -3.17
N TYR A 19 8.46 -4.39 -3.71
CA TYR A 19 8.48 -3.16 -2.93
C TYR A 19 7.19 -2.94 -2.13
N ILE A 20 6.02 -3.00 -2.78
CA ILE A 20 4.74 -2.78 -2.10
C ILE A 20 4.39 -3.92 -1.14
N THR A 21 4.82 -5.16 -1.44
CA THR A 21 4.64 -6.31 -0.55
C THR A 21 5.46 -6.15 0.72
N ARG A 22 6.75 -5.82 0.61
CA ARG A 22 7.61 -5.56 1.78
C ARG A 22 7.12 -4.41 2.64
N ALA A 23 6.68 -3.32 2.02
CA ALA A 23 6.12 -2.19 2.75
C ALA A 23 4.84 -2.59 3.51
N PHE A 24 3.98 -3.40 2.88
CA PHE A 24 2.80 -3.94 3.54
C PHE A 24 3.16 -4.88 4.71
N ASP A 25 4.09 -5.82 4.50
CA ASP A 25 4.50 -6.78 5.53
C ASP A 25 5.10 -6.09 6.76
N GLU A 26 5.86 -5.02 6.57
CA GLU A 26 6.41 -4.25 7.68
C GLU A 26 5.32 -3.49 8.45
N LEU A 27 4.38 -2.84 7.75
CA LEU A 27 3.24 -2.18 8.39
C LEU A 27 2.30 -3.19 9.07
N TRP A 28 2.20 -4.41 8.53
CA TRP A 28 1.47 -5.50 9.15
C TRP A 28 2.14 -5.93 10.44
N ARG A 29 3.46 -6.14 10.43
CA ARG A 29 4.27 -6.44 11.63
C ARG A 29 4.10 -5.37 12.70
N GLU A 30 4.11 -4.08 12.34
CA GLU A 30 3.81 -3.00 13.30
C GLU A 30 2.37 -3.08 13.84
N GLY A 31 1.41 -3.41 12.98
CA GLY A 31 0.00 -3.61 13.35
C GLY A 31 -0.21 -4.74 14.34
N GLU A 32 0.48 -5.87 14.16
CA GLU A 32 0.46 -7.01 15.09
C GLU A 32 1.01 -6.63 16.49
N ASN A 33 1.89 -5.63 16.56
CA ASN A 33 2.41 -5.07 17.80
C ASN A 33 1.49 -3.99 18.42
N GLY A 34 0.25 -3.84 17.93
CA GLY A 34 -0.74 -2.90 18.46
C GLY A 34 -0.68 -1.50 17.85
N PHE A 35 0.11 -1.30 16.79
CA PHE A 35 0.30 0.00 16.16
C PHE A 35 -0.14 -0.02 14.68
N PRO A 36 -1.43 -0.28 14.35
CA PRO A 36 -1.88 -0.29 12.97
C PRO A 36 -1.62 1.04 12.27
N LYS A 37 -1.32 0.98 10.97
CA LYS A 37 -1.00 2.11 10.10
C LYS A 37 -1.77 2.01 8.79
N MET A 38 -1.79 3.12 8.05
CA MET A 38 -2.33 3.15 6.69
C MET A 38 -1.21 3.09 5.65
N MET A 39 -1.51 2.47 4.50
CA MET A 39 -0.65 2.49 3.31
C MET A 39 -1.41 3.13 2.16
N SER A 40 -0.74 3.99 1.38
CA SER A 40 -1.27 4.54 0.14
C SER A 40 -0.48 4.01 -1.05
N ILE A 41 -1.18 3.54 -2.09
CA ILE A 41 -0.57 3.10 -3.34
C ILE A 41 -1.06 4.03 -4.46
N GLY A 42 -0.13 4.80 -5.03
CA GLY A 42 -0.42 5.70 -6.15
C GLY A 42 -0.46 4.94 -7.48
N LEU A 43 -1.61 4.97 -8.16
CA LEU A 43 -1.82 4.28 -9.42
C LEU A 43 -2.13 5.28 -10.54
N HIS A 44 -1.48 5.11 -11.70
CA HIS A 44 -1.76 5.87 -12.91
C HIS A 44 -2.18 4.91 -14.03
N PRO A 45 -3.34 5.11 -14.70
CA PRO A 45 -3.85 4.18 -15.71
C PRO A 45 -2.85 3.88 -16.83
N ARG A 46 -2.15 4.91 -17.34
CA ARG A 46 -1.13 4.76 -18.39
C ARG A 46 0.05 3.87 -17.99
N VAL A 47 0.32 3.75 -16.68
CA VAL A 47 1.42 2.95 -16.14
C VAL A 47 0.88 1.59 -15.73
N VAL A 48 0.01 1.52 -14.72
CA VAL A 48 -0.40 0.23 -14.14
C VAL A 48 -1.29 -0.61 -15.07
N GLY A 49 -1.93 0.01 -16.07
CA GLY A 49 -2.74 -0.70 -17.06
C GLY A 49 -1.94 -1.55 -18.06
N GLN A 50 -0.60 -1.42 -18.10
CA GLN A 50 0.23 -2.31 -18.91
C GLN A 50 0.17 -3.73 -18.34
N ALA A 51 -0.06 -4.74 -19.19
CA ALA A 51 -0.34 -6.12 -18.74
C ALA A 51 0.63 -6.67 -17.69
N ALA A 52 1.94 -6.44 -17.87
CA ALA A 52 2.94 -6.90 -16.91
C ALA A 52 2.84 -6.18 -15.54
N ARG A 53 2.45 -4.90 -15.52
CA ARG A 53 2.27 -4.11 -14.29
C ARG A 53 0.92 -4.39 -13.63
N ALA A 54 -0.12 -4.67 -14.41
CA ALA A 54 -1.40 -5.13 -13.89
C ALA A 54 -1.24 -6.49 -13.18
N ASN A 55 -0.39 -7.38 -13.72
CA ASN A 55 -0.04 -8.63 -13.05
C ASN A 55 0.66 -8.39 -11.70
N ALA A 56 1.61 -7.47 -11.63
CA ALA A 56 2.28 -7.09 -10.38
C ALA A 56 1.30 -6.53 -9.33
N LEU A 57 0.38 -5.65 -9.74
CA LEU A 57 -0.65 -5.12 -8.85
C LEU A 57 -1.58 -6.25 -8.34
N ARG A 58 -1.98 -7.18 -9.22
CA ARG A 58 -2.83 -8.33 -8.85
C ARG A 58 -2.15 -9.19 -7.78
N GLN A 59 -0.85 -9.52 -7.96
CA GLN A 59 -0.10 -10.31 -6.97
C GLN A 59 -0.12 -9.67 -5.58
N PHE A 60 0.05 -8.34 -5.50
CA PHE A 60 -0.03 -7.63 -4.23
C PHE A 60 -1.43 -7.67 -3.62
N ILE A 61 -2.48 -7.47 -4.43
CA ILE A 61 -3.86 -7.53 -3.94
C ILE A 61 -4.17 -8.92 -3.37
N GLU A 62 -3.75 -9.98 -4.06
CA GLU A 62 -3.91 -11.37 -3.60
C GLU A 62 -3.16 -11.62 -2.29
N HIS A 63 -1.92 -11.14 -2.16
CA HIS A 63 -1.14 -11.21 -0.92
C HIS A 63 -1.85 -10.51 0.25
N ALA A 64 -2.27 -9.25 0.05
CA ALA A 64 -2.94 -8.47 1.08
C ALA A 64 -4.29 -9.08 1.49
N GLN A 65 -5.04 -9.66 0.55
CA GLN A 65 -6.29 -10.37 0.85
C GLN A 65 -6.04 -11.66 1.65
N ALA A 66 -4.98 -12.40 1.34
CA ALA A 66 -4.63 -13.63 2.05
C ALA A 66 -4.21 -13.38 3.51
N THR A 67 -3.65 -12.21 3.82
CA THR A 67 -3.29 -11.79 5.19
C THR A 67 -4.51 -11.58 6.10
N GLY A 68 -5.71 -11.36 5.53
CA GLY A 68 -6.98 -11.39 6.27
C GLY A 68 -7.48 -10.01 6.71
N LYS A 69 -7.06 -9.51 7.89
CA LYS A 69 -7.68 -8.32 8.54
C LYS A 69 -7.29 -6.96 7.90
N VAL A 70 -7.14 -6.92 6.59
CA VAL A 70 -6.80 -5.70 5.83
C VAL A 70 -8.06 -4.90 5.52
N TRP A 71 -8.05 -3.60 5.82
CA TRP A 71 -9.11 -2.68 5.43
C TRP A 71 -8.80 -2.01 4.08
N PHE A 72 -9.47 -2.45 3.01
CA PHE A 72 -9.45 -1.78 1.72
C PHE A 72 -10.42 -0.59 1.73
N ALA A 73 -9.90 0.60 2.06
CA ALA A 73 -10.71 1.79 2.31
C ALA A 73 -10.64 2.81 1.18
N ARG A 74 -11.75 3.52 0.92
CA ARG A 74 -11.68 4.80 0.22
C ARG A 74 -11.14 5.85 1.19
N ARG A 75 -10.47 6.88 0.68
CA ARG A 75 -9.96 7.98 1.52
C ARG A 75 -11.06 8.67 2.35
N MET A 76 -12.28 8.75 1.83
CA MET A 76 -13.42 9.31 2.57
C MET A 76 -13.84 8.43 3.75
N ASP A 77 -13.72 7.10 3.64
CA ASP A 77 -14.07 6.18 4.73
C ASP A 77 -13.07 6.31 5.88
N ILE A 78 -11.78 6.49 5.55
CA ILE A 78 -10.73 6.78 6.54
C ILE A 78 -11.02 8.10 7.25
N ALA A 79 -11.39 9.15 6.50
CA ALA A 79 -11.71 10.45 7.09
C ALA A 79 -12.91 10.36 8.04
N SER A 80 -13.99 9.68 7.64
CA SER A 80 -15.16 9.44 8.50
C SER A 80 -14.80 8.65 9.75
N HIS A 81 -14.03 7.56 9.61
CA HIS A 81 -13.57 6.76 10.75
C HIS A 81 -12.75 7.61 11.74
N TRP A 82 -11.85 8.46 11.23
CA TRP A 82 -11.02 9.33 12.06
C TRP A 82 -11.85 10.35 12.84
N LEU A 83 -12.81 11.01 12.19
CA LEU A 83 -13.69 11.99 12.84
C LEU A 83 -14.55 11.36 13.96
N GLU A 84 -14.98 10.11 13.76
CA GLU A 84 -15.80 9.38 14.74
C GLU A 84 -14.98 8.90 15.96
N HIS A 85 -13.75 8.42 15.74
CA HIS A 85 -12.95 7.76 16.79
C HIS A 85 -11.88 8.67 17.42
N HIS A 86 -11.54 9.77 16.75
CA HIS A 86 -10.53 10.73 17.19
C HIS A 86 -11.08 12.18 17.05
N PRO A 87 -12.13 12.54 17.80
CA PRO A 87 -12.74 13.87 17.72
C PRO A 87 -11.73 14.96 18.13
N ALA A 88 -11.84 16.12 17.50
CA ALA A 88 -11.03 17.28 17.86
C ALA A 88 -11.36 17.72 19.30
N SER A 89 -10.32 17.92 20.12
CA SER A 89 -10.40 18.44 21.48
C SER A 89 -10.68 19.94 21.52
#